data_AF-A0A967T1C1-F1
#
_entry.id   AF-A0A967T1C1-F1
#
_cell.length_a   1.000
_cell.length_b   1.000
_cell.length_c   1.000
_cell.angle_alpha   90.00
_cell.angle_beta   90.00
_cell.angle_gamma   90.00
#
_symmetry.space_group_name_H-M   'P 1'
#
loop_
_entity.id
_entity.type
_entity.pdbx_description
1 polymer ?
#
loop_
_entity_poly.entity_id
_entity_poly.type
_entity_poly.pdbx_seq_one_letter_code
_entity_poly.pdbx_strand_id
1 'polypeptide(L)'
;MKRILATAISATVFIFALSGSALAQDEEGEKVTFTPVEAYACKFKEGKGWDDLRKVNEAWNAWEDERGTTDYFGAVMAPHYHSDLQSVDYIWVGAWQDGNAMGVGLDAWVTEGQDIGNMYDEMSSCSGGSTYASMVMRPPKNDDGDEADDRFVVSFSNCSMKNEGDGAWDEFMAAQKEWNAYADEHGIASSAYIWWPGAGETADADYDFKYIVGWDDHTMRGASWQKMADGHWQKNNDLFDDKLDCDSSRIYDAWVVRNMDGDE
;
A
#
# COMPACT_ATOMS: atom_id res chain seq x y z
N MET A 1 -52.49 16.66 -14.95
CA MET A 1 -51.47 16.53 -13.90
C MET A 1 -51.13 15.06 -13.71
N LYS A 2 -50.18 14.53 -14.47
CA LYS A 2 -49.64 13.17 -14.30
C LYS A 2 -48.43 13.29 -13.37
N ARG A 3 -48.50 12.66 -12.19
CA ARG A 3 -47.36 12.55 -11.27
C ARG A 3 -46.50 11.38 -11.75
N ILE A 4 -45.28 11.70 -12.19
CA ILE A 4 -44.25 10.70 -12.48
C ILE A 4 -43.63 10.35 -11.12
N LEU A 5 -43.88 9.15 -10.65
CA LEU A 5 -43.12 8.53 -9.56
C LEU A 5 -41.84 8.00 -10.20
N ALA A 6 -40.73 8.69 -9.98
CA ALA A 6 -39.40 8.15 -10.21
C ALA A 6 -39.07 7.25 -9.02
N THR A 7 -39.16 5.94 -9.22
CA THR A 7 -38.63 4.96 -8.27
C THR A 7 -37.12 5.00 -8.41
N ALA A 8 -36.43 5.64 -7.45
CA ALA A 8 -34.98 5.52 -7.33
C ALA A 8 -34.68 4.08 -6.91
N ILE A 9 -34.06 3.32 -7.81
CA ILE A 9 -33.39 2.06 -7.46
C ILE A 9 -32.16 2.48 -6.66
N SER A 10 -32.27 2.39 -5.34
CA SER A 10 -31.14 2.53 -4.43
C SER A 10 -30.28 1.29 -4.63
N ALA A 11 -29.22 1.40 -5.42
CA ALA A 11 -28.12 0.46 -5.37
C ALA A 11 -27.38 0.73 -4.07
N THR A 12 -27.72 -0.03 -3.03
CA THR A 12 -26.99 -0.03 -1.77
C THR A 12 -25.68 -0.75 -2.02
N VAL A 13 -24.62 -0.01 -2.30
CA VAL A 13 -23.25 -0.50 -2.27
C VAL A 13 -22.88 -0.61 -0.80
N PHE A 14 -22.88 -1.84 -0.27
CA PHE A 14 -22.36 -2.17 1.04
C PHE A 14 -20.86 -2.40 0.86
N ILE A 15 -20.04 -1.42 1.19
CA ILE A 15 -18.59 -1.60 1.35
C ILE A 15 -18.35 -1.69 2.85
N PHE A 16 -17.89 -2.86 3.30
CA PHE A 16 -17.50 -3.05 4.69
C PHE A 16 -16.01 -2.82 4.87
N ALA A 17 -15.71 -2.22 6.01
CA ALA A 17 -14.41 -2.00 6.59
C ALA A 17 -13.48 -3.21 6.43
N LEU A 18 -12.19 -2.96 6.22
CA LEU A 18 -11.14 -3.73 6.87
C LEU A 18 -11.39 -3.66 8.37
N SER A 19 -12.30 -4.51 8.84
CA SER A 19 -12.59 -4.74 10.24
C SER A 19 -11.38 -5.47 10.78
N GLY A 20 -10.34 -4.72 11.12
CA GLY A 20 -9.46 -5.17 12.18
C GLY A 20 -10.37 -5.38 13.36
N SER A 21 -10.63 -6.64 13.72
CA SER A 21 -11.33 -6.99 14.93
C SER A 21 -10.78 -6.10 16.04
N ALA A 22 -11.64 -5.28 16.64
CA ALA A 22 -11.32 -4.62 17.89
C ALA A 22 -10.74 -5.70 18.81
N LEU A 23 -9.47 -5.53 19.21
CA LEU A 23 -8.69 -6.53 19.93
C LEU A 23 -9.39 -6.90 21.24
N ALA A 24 -10.24 -7.92 21.19
CA ALA A 24 -10.60 -8.71 22.35
C ALA A 24 -9.38 -9.59 22.64
N GLN A 25 -8.79 -9.38 23.82
CA GLN A 25 -7.65 -10.14 24.30
C GLN A 25 -8.02 -11.63 24.39
N ASP A 26 -7.42 -12.46 23.54
CA ASP A 26 -7.28 -13.90 23.77
C ASP A 26 -5.79 -14.27 23.62
N GLU A 27 -5.22 -14.82 24.69
CA GLU A 27 -3.82 -15.24 24.83
C GLU A 27 -3.52 -16.59 24.12
N GLU A 28 -3.93 -16.73 22.85
CA GLU A 28 -3.45 -17.80 21.96
C GLU A 28 -2.86 -17.17 20.69
N GLY A 29 -1.52 -17.07 20.68
CA GLY A 29 -0.63 -16.61 19.60
C GLY A 29 -1.30 -15.97 18.39
N GLU A 30 -1.37 -14.64 18.37
CA GLU A 30 -1.78 -13.84 17.22
C GLU A 30 -1.01 -14.32 15.97
N LYS A 31 -1.70 -14.99 15.04
CA LYS A 31 -1.08 -15.49 13.82
C LYS A 31 -0.73 -14.29 12.97
N VAL A 32 0.55 -13.95 12.91
CA VAL A 32 1.07 -12.97 11.97
C VAL A 32 0.65 -13.37 10.55
N THR A 33 -0.16 -12.53 9.90
CA THR A 33 -0.57 -12.69 8.51
C THR A 33 0.26 -11.79 7.62
N PHE A 34 0.81 -12.34 6.54
CA PHE A 34 1.53 -11.58 5.53
C PHE A 34 0.71 -11.51 4.25
N THR A 35 0.56 -10.30 3.71
CA THR A 35 -0.08 -10.02 2.43
C THR A 35 0.99 -10.03 1.34
N PRO A 36 0.90 -10.88 0.31
CA PRO A 36 1.82 -10.80 -0.83
C PRO A 36 1.60 -9.51 -1.61
N VAL A 37 2.70 -8.84 -1.95
CA VAL A 37 2.72 -7.58 -2.69
C VAL A 37 3.61 -7.74 -3.91
N GLU A 38 3.25 -7.09 -5.01
CA GLU A 38 4.09 -6.90 -6.19
C GLU A 38 4.28 -5.41 -6.47
N ALA A 39 5.43 -5.07 -7.04
CA ALA A 39 5.72 -3.71 -7.48
C ALA A 39 6.47 -3.71 -8.81
N TYR A 40 6.05 -2.84 -9.74
CA TYR A 40 6.69 -2.63 -11.03
C TYR A 40 7.00 -1.15 -11.22
N ALA A 41 8.28 -0.81 -11.30
CA ALA A 41 8.75 0.54 -11.57
C ALA A 41 8.81 0.78 -13.08
N CYS A 42 8.09 1.78 -13.59
CA CYS A 42 7.82 1.94 -15.01
C CYS A 42 8.16 3.33 -15.54
N LYS A 43 8.51 3.40 -16.82
CA LYS A 43 8.66 4.64 -17.58
C LYS A 43 7.73 4.65 -18.78
N PHE A 44 7.16 5.80 -19.09
CA PHE A 44 6.39 6.00 -20.30
C PHE A 44 7.31 5.96 -21.54
N LYS A 45 6.80 5.35 -22.61
CA LYS A 45 7.43 5.47 -23.94
C LYS A 45 7.20 6.87 -24.51
N GLU A 46 7.97 7.22 -25.54
CA GLU A 46 7.86 8.53 -26.18
C GLU A 46 6.41 8.82 -26.63
N GLY A 47 5.89 9.99 -26.24
CA GLY A 47 4.53 10.42 -26.56
C GLY A 47 3.42 9.76 -25.75
N LYS A 48 3.75 8.97 -24.73
CA LYS A 48 2.80 8.31 -23.81
C LYS A 48 2.78 9.01 -22.46
N GLY A 49 1.71 8.80 -21.69
CA GLY A 49 1.61 9.35 -20.35
C GLY A 49 0.44 8.82 -19.53
N TRP A 50 0.10 9.53 -18.47
CA TRP A 50 -0.95 9.16 -17.50
C TRP A 50 -2.32 8.87 -18.14
N ASP A 51 -2.70 9.57 -19.22
CA ASP A 51 -3.94 9.28 -19.93
C ASP A 51 -3.93 7.95 -20.68
N ASP A 52 -2.76 7.51 -21.17
CA ASP A 52 -2.61 6.18 -21.77
C ASP A 52 -2.63 5.12 -20.68
N LEU A 53 -1.90 5.33 -19.57
CA LEU A 53 -1.92 4.44 -18.41
C LEU A 53 -3.35 4.22 -17.89
N ARG A 54 -4.12 5.30 -17.72
CA ARG A 54 -5.51 5.21 -17.26
C ARG A 54 -6.37 4.35 -18.18
N LYS A 55 -6.23 4.48 -19.50
CA LYS A 55 -6.98 3.64 -20.46
C LYS A 55 -6.58 2.17 -20.37
N VAL A 56 -5.28 1.89 -20.17
CA VAL A 56 -4.82 0.50 -20.01
C VAL A 56 -5.31 -0.07 -18.67
N ASN A 57 -5.27 0.72 -17.60
CA ASN A 57 -5.81 0.33 -16.29
C ASN A 57 -7.33 0.07 -16.35
N GLU A 58 -8.10 0.87 -17.09
CA GLU A 58 -9.52 0.64 -17.34
C GLU A 58 -9.77 -0.70 -18.05
N ALA A 59 -8.95 -1.04 -19.06
CA ALA A 59 -9.04 -2.32 -19.76
C ALA A 59 -8.62 -3.50 -18.86
N TRP A 60 -7.56 -3.34 -18.06
CA TRP A 60 -7.12 -4.34 -17.08
C TRP A 60 -8.19 -4.59 -16.02
N ASN A 61 -8.80 -3.53 -15.46
CA ASN A 61 -9.89 -3.66 -14.50
C ASN A 61 -11.09 -4.41 -15.08
N ALA A 62 -11.48 -4.08 -16.32
CA ALA A 62 -12.58 -4.78 -16.99
C ALA A 62 -12.26 -6.27 -17.18
N TRP A 63 -11.00 -6.62 -17.49
CA TRP A 63 -10.56 -8.00 -17.59
C TRP A 63 -10.59 -8.74 -16.23
N GLU A 64 -10.19 -8.08 -15.14
CA GLU A 64 -10.33 -8.63 -13.78
C GLU A 64 -11.80 -8.79 -13.37
N ASP A 65 -12.68 -7.87 -13.77
CA ASP A 65 -14.12 -7.97 -13.51
C ASP A 65 -14.77 -9.14 -14.27
N GLU A 66 -14.38 -9.38 -15.52
CA GLU A 66 -14.84 -10.54 -16.30
C GLU A 66 -14.42 -11.87 -15.65
N ARG A 67 -13.29 -11.87 -14.94
CA ARG A 67 -12.79 -13.01 -14.16
C ARG A 67 -13.43 -13.13 -12.77
N GLY A 68 -14.15 -12.11 -12.33
CA GLY A 68 -14.72 -12.04 -10.98
C GLY A 68 -13.66 -11.98 -9.89
N THR A 69 -12.52 -11.35 -10.16
CA THR A 69 -11.42 -11.21 -9.19
C THR A 69 -11.82 -10.26 -8.07
N THR A 70 -11.88 -10.74 -6.83
CA THR A 70 -12.26 -9.92 -5.66
C THR A 70 -11.14 -9.81 -4.63
N ASP A 71 -10.07 -10.56 -4.80
CA ASP A 71 -8.99 -10.81 -3.85
C ASP A 71 -7.67 -10.10 -4.21
N TYR A 72 -7.76 -9.06 -5.06
CA TYR A 72 -6.61 -8.26 -5.50
C TYR A 72 -6.84 -6.74 -5.34
N PHE A 73 -5.87 -6.06 -4.75
CA PHE A 73 -5.76 -4.60 -4.69
C PHE A 73 -4.74 -4.14 -5.72
N GLY A 74 -5.05 -3.08 -6.45
CA GLY A 74 -4.15 -2.46 -7.41
C GLY A 74 -4.13 -0.95 -7.26
N ALA A 75 -2.94 -0.35 -7.28
CA ALA A 75 -2.74 1.09 -7.30
C ALA A 75 -1.57 1.48 -8.19
N VAL A 76 -1.59 2.72 -8.67
CA VAL A 76 -0.45 3.35 -9.35
C VAL A 76 0.08 4.50 -8.51
N MET A 77 1.39 4.66 -8.46
CA MET A 77 2.07 5.68 -7.65
C MET A 77 2.98 6.54 -8.52
N ALA A 78 2.89 7.86 -8.38
CA ALA A 78 3.81 8.82 -8.97
C ALA A 78 4.83 9.29 -7.93
N PRO A 79 6.13 9.34 -8.25
CA PRO A 79 7.11 9.98 -7.36
C PRO A 79 6.77 11.46 -7.13
N HIS A 80 6.72 11.90 -5.87
CA HIS A 80 6.49 13.29 -5.49
C HIS A 80 7.73 13.93 -4.86
N TYR A 81 8.38 13.24 -3.91
CA TYR A 81 9.69 13.63 -3.37
C TYR A 81 10.68 12.47 -3.44
N HIS A 82 11.74 12.66 -4.21
CA HIS A 82 12.78 11.66 -4.42
C HIS A 82 14.08 12.35 -4.87
N SER A 83 15.22 11.74 -4.56
CA SER A 83 16.55 12.29 -4.90
C SER A 83 17.02 11.94 -6.30
N ASP A 84 16.42 10.93 -6.95
CA ASP A 84 16.73 10.53 -8.33
C ASP A 84 15.58 10.92 -9.27
N LEU A 85 15.64 12.15 -9.78
CA LEU A 85 14.59 12.77 -10.61
C LEU A 85 14.32 12.06 -11.95
N GLN A 86 15.02 10.99 -12.30
CA GLN A 86 14.91 10.35 -13.62
C GLN A 86 14.69 8.82 -13.60
N SER A 87 14.56 8.17 -12.44
CA SER A 87 14.57 6.69 -12.41
C SER A 87 13.25 6.03 -12.84
N VAL A 88 12.09 6.62 -12.55
CA VAL A 88 10.76 6.05 -12.85
C VAL A 88 9.73 7.16 -13.06
N ASP A 89 8.70 6.91 -13.89
CA ASP A 89 7.56 7.83 -14.08
C ASP A 89 6.38 7.42 -13.19
N TYR A 90 6.15 6.12 -13.03
CA TYR A 90 5.15 5.57 -12.11
C TYR A 90 5.57 4.20 -11.58
N ILE A 91 4.95 3.77 -10.49
CA ILE A 91 5.08 2.42 -9.94
C ILE A 91 3.68 1.80 -9.89
N TRP A 92 3.51 0.61 -10.48
CA TRP A 92 2.35 -0.24 -10.19
C TRP A 92 2.60 -0.97 -8.88
N VAL A 93 1.61 -0.98 -7.98
CA VAL A 93 1.61 -1.80 -6.77
C VAL A 93 0.38 -2.67 -6.76
N GLY A 94 0.59 -3.96 -6.61
CA GLY A 94 -0.43 -4.96 -6.40
C GLY A 94 -0.33 -5.58 -5.02
N ALA A 95 -1.45 -5.97 -4.44
CA ALA A 95 -1.47 -6.86 -3.28
C ALA A 95 -2.54 -7.93 -3.49
N TRP A 96 -2.28 -9.15 -3.03
CA TRP A 96 -3.28 -10.22 -2.99
C TRP A 96 -3.73 -10.48 -1.57
N GLN A 97 -4.96 -10.95 -1.39
CA GLN A 97 -5.48 -11.29 -0.06
C GLN A 97 -4.57 -12.29 0.67
N ASP A 98 -4.10 -13.32 -0.04
CA ASP A 98 -3.14 -14.30 0.45
C ASP A 98 -2.27 -14.90 -0.68
N GLY A 99 -1.41 -15.85 -0.31
CA GLY A 99 -0.53 -16.54 -1.27
C GLY A 99 -1.26 -17.45 -2.28
N ASN A 100 -2.47 -17.91 -1.97
CA ASN A 100 -3.28 -18.71 -2.91
C ASN A 100 -3.90 -17.80 -3.97
N ALA A 101 -4.47 -16.66 -3.56
CA ALA A 101 -4.95 -15.60 -4.44
C ALA A 101 -3.83 -15.11 -5.38
N MET A 102 -2.61 -14.93 -4.84
CA MET A 102 -1.43 -14.62 -5.65
C MET A 102 -1.17 -15.67 -6.73
N GLY A 103 -1.21 -16.97 -6.39
CA GLY A 103 -1.04 -18.04 -7.36
C GLY A 103 -2.10 -18.00 -8.47
N VAL A 104 -3.37 -17.83 -8.12
CA VAL A 104 -4.49 -17.75 -9.09
C VAL A 104 -4.33 -16.54 -10.01
N GLY A 105 -4.04 -15.36 -9.45
CA GLY A 105 -3.85 -14.14 -10.21
C GLY A 105 -2.66 -14.22 -11.17
N LEU A 106 -1.52 -14.75 -10.71
CA LEU A 106 -0.33 -14.91 -11.53
C LEU A 106 -0.52 -15.94 -12.65
N ASP A 107 -1.17 -17.07 -12.37
CA ASP A 107 -1.50 -18.06 -13.41
C ASP A 107 -2.37 -17.42 -14.50
N ALA A 108 -3.42 -16.71 -14.11
CA ALA A 108 -4.30 -16.03 -15.06
C ALA A 108 -3.57 -14.95 -15.87
N TRP A 109 -2.69 -14.16 -15.24
CA TRP A 109 -1.86 -13.18 -15.96
C TRP A 109 -0.99 -13.84 -17.03
N VAL A 110 -0.33 -14.95 -16.70
CA VAL A 110 0.58 -15.65 -17.63
C VAL A 110 -0.18 -16.39 -18.73
N THR A 111 -1.37 -16.92 -18.47
CA THR A 111 -2.13 -17.69 -19.47
C THR A 111 -3.08 -16.85 -20.32
N GLU A 112 -3.62 -15.77 -19.77
CA GLU A 112 -4.73 -15.00 -20.36
C GLU A 112 -4.44 -13.50 -20.48
N GLY A 113 -3.50 -12.96 -19.70
CA GLY A 113 -3.21 -11.53 -19.61
C GLY A 113 -2.43 -10.94 -20.80
N GLN A 114 -2.05 -11.73 -21.81
CA GLN A 114 -1.14 -11.29 -22.88
C GLN A 114 -1.62 -10.04 -23.63
N ASP A 115 -2.92 -9.93 -23.92
CA ASP A 115 -3.46 -8.77 -24.66
C ASP A 115 -3.38 -7.50 -23.81
N ILE A 116 -3.67 -7.59 -22.51
CA ILE A 116 -3.50 -6.47 -21.57
C ILE A 116 -2.02 -6.14 -21.38
N GLY A 117 -1.15 -7.15 -21.25
CA GLY A 117 0.30 -6.98 -21.19
C GLY A 117 0.85 -6.23 -22.40
N ASN A 118 0.38 -6.55 -23.61
CA ASN A 118 0.75 -5.83 -24.83
C ASN A 118 0.34 -4.35 -24.78
N MET A 119 -0.81 -4.03 -24.19
CA MET A 119 -1.24 -2.64 -24.01
C MET A 119 -0.32 -1.87 -23.05
N TYR A 120 0.09 -2.49 -21.94
CA TYR A 120 1.10 -1.92 -21.03
C TYR A 120 2.45 -1.73 -21.74
N ASP A 121 2.88 -2.72 -22.51
CA ASP A 121 4.12 -2.68 -23.29
C ASP A 121 4.08 -1.60 -24.37
N GLU A 122 2.94 -1.32 -24.99
CA GLU A 122 2.83 -0.25 -25.99
C GLU A 122 3.02 1.15 -25.39
N MET A 123 2.66 1.34 -24.12
CA MET A 123 2.67 2.67 -23.49
C MET A 123 3.85 2.88 -22.51
N SER A 124 4.43 1.81 -21.98
CA SER A 124 5.48 1.89 -20.96
C SER A 124 6.56 0.81 -21.12
N SER A 125 7.65 0.98 -20.38
CA SER A 125 8.64 -0.05 -20.11
C SER A 125 8.88 -0.11 -18.61
N CYS A 126 8.67 -1.28 -18.01
CA CYS A 126 8.90 -1.48 -16.58
C CYS A 126 10.24 -2.19 -16.34
N SER A 127 10.90 -1.88 -15.22
CA SER A 127 11.92 -2.75 -14.66
C SER A 127 11.29 -4.11 -14.32
N GLY A 128 12.12 -5.14 -14.15
CA GLY A 128 11.63 -6.40 -13.59
C GLY A 128 10.83 -6.15 -12.32
N GLY A 129 9.73 -6.89 -12.15
CA GLY A 129 8.88 -6.77 -10.97
C GLY A 129 9.55 -7.35 -9.74
N SER A 130 9.29 -6.73 -8.58
CA SER A 130 9.73 -7.22 -7.28
C SER A 130 8.51 -7.60 -6.44
N THR A 131 8.64 -8.66 -5.67
CA THR A 131 7.62 -9.10 -4.71
C THR A 131 8.04 -8.76 -3.30
N TYR A 132 7.07 -8.57 -2.42
CA TYR A 132 7.28 -8.30 -1.01
C TYR A 132 6.29 -9.09 -0.16
N ALA A 133 6.68 -9.45 1.05
CA ALA A 133 5.74 -9.84 2.10
C ALA A 133 5.38 -8.58 2.91
N SER A 134 4.10 -8.24 2.98
CA SER A 134 3.62 -7.08 3.74
C SER A 134 3.03 -7.48 5.09
N MET A 135 3.42 -6.75 6.13
CA MET A 135 2.75 -6.77 7.44
C MET A 135 2.18 -5.38 7.72
N VAL A 136 0.93 -5.34 8.21
CA VAL A 136 0.30 -4.11 8.68
C VAL A 136 0.81 -3.83 10.09
N MET A 137 1.52 -2.71 10.27
CA MET A 137 1.99 -2.25 11.56
C MET A 137 0.97 -1.35 12.26
N ARG A 138 0.24 -0.58 11.46
CA ARG A 138 -0.86 0.29 11.89
C ARG A 138 -1.84 0.44 10.73
N PRO A 139 -3.10 0.00 10.86
CA PRO A 139 -4.07 0.16 9.79
C PRO A 139 -4.39 1.65 9.55
N PRO A 140 -4.86 2.00 8.34
CA PRO A 140 -5.42 3.32 8.11
C PRO A 140 -6.61 3.54 9.03
N LYS A 141 -6.83 4.79 9.44
CA LYS A 141 -8.03 5.16 10.18
C LYS A 141 -9.15 5.32 9.16
N ASN A 142 -9.98 4.32 9.01
CA ASN A 142 -11.24 4.49 8.29
C ASN A 142 -12.18 5.25 9.23
N ASP A 143 -12.56 6.48 8.89
CA ASP A 143 -13.75 7.07 9.50
C ASP A 143 -14.94 6.30 8.92
N ASP A 144 -15.71 5.60 9.79
CA ASP A 144 -16.78 4.64 9.48
C ASP A 144 -18.00 5.26 8.73
N GLY A 145 -17.78 5.97 7.63
CA GLY A 145 -18.82 6.65 6.88
C GLY A 145 -18.38 7.51 5.69
N ASP A 146 -17.07 7.73 5.48
CA ASP A 146 -16.58 8.45 4.30
C ASP A 146 -16.18 7.46 3.20
N GLU A 147 -16.55 7.75 1.96
CA GLU A 147 -16.07 7.00 0.79
C GLU A 147 -14.53 7.04 0.81
N ALA A 148 -13.88 5.88 0.79
CA ALA A 148 -12.43 5.84 0.75
C ALA A 148 -11.95 6.66 -0.46
N ASP A 149 -11.11 7.67 -0.21
CA ASP A 149 -10.55 8.46 -1.29
C ASP A 149 -9.78 7.51 -2.24
N ASP A 150 -10.02 7.64 -3.54
CA ASP A 150 -9.25 6.90 -4.58
C ASP A 150 -7.78 7.34 -4.63
N ARG A 151 -7.33 8.14 -3.66
CA ARG A 151 -6.01 8.76 -3.58
C ARG A 151 -5.46 8.64 -2.19
N PHE A 152 -4.15 8.47 -2.12
CA PHE A 152 -3.42 8.46 -0.86
C PHE A 152 -1.97 8.85 -1.09
N VAL A 153 -1.26 9.14 -0.02
CA VAL A 153 0.15 9.51 -0.03
C VAL A 153 0.93 8.50 0.79
N VAL A 154 2.02 7.99 0.24
CA VAL A 154 2.88 7.01 0.93
C VAL A 154 4.33 7.45 0.94
N SER A 155 5.00 7.19 2.06
CA SER A 155 6.43 7.29 2.20
C SER A 155 7.05 5.90 2.26
N PHE A 156 8.16 5.69 1.56
CA PHE A 156 8.99 4.49 1.66
C PHE A 156 10.38 4.86 2.16
N SER A 157 10.83 4.20 3.23
CA SER A 157 12.23 4.19 3.66
C SER A 157 12.75 2.75 3.59
N ASN A 158 13.96 2.57 3.09
CA ASN A 158 14.66 1.29 3.24
C ASN A 158 15.32 1.30 4.62
N CYS A 159 15.11 0.25 5.40
CA CYS A 159 15.55 0.17 6.79
C CYS A 159 16.28 -1.14 7.06
N SER A 160 17.26 -1.06 7.96
CA SER A 160 17.95 -2.22 8.54
C SER A 160 17.85 -2.19 10.06
N MET A 161 17.81 -3.36 10.67
CA MET A 161 17.89 -3.50 12.13
C MET A 161 19.29 -3.15 12.60
N LYS A 162 19.43 -2.25 13.57
CA LYS A 162 20.71 -1.93 14.21
C LYS A 162 21.20 -3.04 15.14
N ASN A 163 20.26 -3.81 15.71
CA ASN A 163 20.54 -4.90 16.63
C ASN A 163 20.20 -6.24 15.97
N GLU A 164 21.07 -7.22 16.14
CA GLU A 164 20.89 -8.60 15.68
C GLU A 164 20.61 -9.54 16.86
N GLY A 165 19.97 -10.68 16.58
CA GLY A 165 19.77 -11.77 17.53
C GLY A 165 18.32 -12.02 17.93
N ASP A 166 18.11 -13.15 18.62
CA ASP A 166 16.80 -13.59 19.10
C ASP A 166 16.18 -12.51 20.00
N GLY A 167 15.07 -11.92 19.56
CA GLY A 167 14.31 -10.90 20.29
C GLY A 167 14.44 -9.46 19.76
N ALA A 168 15.42 -9.14 18.91
CA ALA A 168 15.56 -7.78 18.36
C ALA A 168 14.31 -7.34 17.58
N TRP A 169 13.73 -8.27 16.83
CA TRP A 169 12.45 -8.06 16.13
C TRP A 169 11.29 -7.84 17.11
N ASP A 170 11.20 -8.64 18.17
CA ASP A 170 10.13 -8.52 19.17
C ASP A 170 10.20 -7.19 19.92
N GLU A 171 11.40 -6.70 20.22
CA GLU A 171 11.63 -5.38 20.81
C GLU A 171 11.20 -4.26 19.86
N PHE A 172 11.48 -4.38 18.57
CA PHE A 172 11.00 -3.45 17.57
C PHE A 172 9.46 -3.47 17.46
N MET A 173 8.83 -4.65 17.43
CA MET A 173 7.38 -4.78 17.42
C MET A 173 6.73 -4.18 18.68
N ALA A 174 7.36 -4.34 19.85
CA ALA A 174 6.91 -3.73 21.10
C ALA A 174 7.01 -2.19 21.02
N ALA A 175 8.12 -1.66 20.50
CA ALA A 175 8.30 -0.22 20.28
C ALA A 175 7.27 0.34 19.28
N GLN A 176 6.97 -0.40 18.20
CA GLN A 176 5.92 -0.04 17.26
C GLN A 176 4.55 0.04 17.93
N LYS A 177 4.20 -0.96 18.74
CA LYS A 177 2.93 -0.97 19.48
C LYS A 177 2.83 0.23 20.42
N GLU A 178 3.91 0.57 21.10
CA GLU A 178 3.98 1.76 21.95
C GLU A 178 3.83 3.06 21.15
N TRP A 179 4.50 3.16 19.99
CA TRP A 179 4.34 4.29 19.09
C TRP A 179 2.91 4.44 18.58
N ASN A 180 2.25 3.33 18.20
CA ASN A 180 0.87 3.35 17.74
C ASN A 180 -0.07 3.91 18.81
N ALA A 181 0.05 3.43 20.06
CA ALA A 181 -0.75 3.93 21.18
C ALA A 181 -0.49 5.43 21.44
N TYR A 182 0.78 5.84 21.40
CA TYR A 182 1.16 7.24 21.56
C TYR A 182 0.61 8.12 20.43
N ALA A 183 0.68 7.66 19.18
CA ALA A 183 0.15 8.33 18.01
C ALA A 183 -1.37 8.52 18.11
N ASP A 184 -2.10 7.52 18.61
CA ASP A 184 -3.54 7.63 18.87
C ASP A 184 -3.87 8.66 19.94
N GLU A 185 -3.17 8.64 21.07
CA GLU A 185 -3.37 9.60 22.16
C GLU A 185 -3.15 11.05 21.70
N HIS A 186 -2.19 11.28 20.79
CA HIS A 186 -1.78 12.62 20.37
C HIS A 186 -2.38 13.07 19.04
N GLY A 187 -3.23 12.24 18.42
CA GLY A 187 -3.87 12.53 17.13
C GLY A 187 -2.88 12.62 15.97
N ILE A 188 -1.85 11.76 15.97
CA ILE A 188 -0.94 11.57 14.84
C ILE A 188 -1.57 10.51 13.94
N ALA A 189 -2.10 10.98 12.81
CA ALA A 189 -2.88 10.16 11.91
C ALA A 189 -1.99 9.66 10.75
N SER A 190 -1.81 8.35 10.67
CA SER A 190 -1.09 7.66 9.60
C SER A 190 -1.33 6.16 9.70
N SER A 191 -1.26 5.46 8.57
CA SER A 191 -1.05 4.01 8.52
C SER A 191 0.44 3.69 8.50
N ALA A 192 0.82 2.45 8.84
CA ALA A 192 2.19 1.98 8.77
C ALA A 192 2.26 0.51 8.35
N TYR A 193 3.25 0.18 7.53
CA TYR A 193 3.45 -1.17 6.99
C TYR A 193 4.94 -1.50 6.93
N ILE A 194 5.25 -2.79 6.93
CA ILE A 194 6.59 -3.31 6.65
C ILE A 194 6.52 -4.24 5.46
N TRP A 195 7.42 -4.02 4.49
CA TRP A 195 7.57 -4.87 3.32
C TRP A 195 8.96 -5.52 3.31
N TRP A 196 9.02 -6.84 3.49
CA TRP A 196 10.25 -7.59 3.31
C TRP A 196 10.45 -7.96 1.85
N PRO A 197 11.66 -7.77 1.29
CA PRO A 197 11.96 -8.10 -0.09
C PRO A 197 11.80 -9.60 -0.35
N GLY A 198 11.14 -9.94 -1.44
CA GLY A 198 10.97 -11.28 -1.98
C GLY A 198 11.70 -11.46 -3.31
N ALA A 199 11.10 -12.22 -4.22
CA ALA A 199 11.64 -12.45 -5.56
C ALA A 199 11.66 -11.15 -6.39
N GLY A 200 12.71 -10.96 -7.20
CA GLY A 200 12.84 -9.85 -8.14
C GLY A 200 13.49 -8.59 -7.56
N GLU A 201 13.86 -8.58 -6.28
CA GLU A 201 14.70 -7.53 -5.71
C GLU A 201 16.16 -7.66 -6.18
N THR A 202 16.92 -6.56 -6.18
CA THR A 202 18.31 -6.58 -6.61
C THR A 202 19.18 -7.41 -5.67
N ALA A 203 20.12 -8.18 -6.23
CA ALA A 203 21.01 -9.04 -5.43
C ALA A 203 21.99 -8.25 -4.54
N ASP A 204 22.15 -6.95 -4.80
CA ASP A 204 22.96 -5.99 -4.06
C ASP A 204 22.12 -5.04 -3.18
N ALA A 205 20.83 -5.31 -3.01
CA ALA A 205 19.97 -4.56 -2.09
C ALA A 205 20.53 -4.64 -0.66
N ASP A 206 20.83 -3.48 -0.09
CA ASP A 206 21.43 -3.34 1.25
C ASP A 206 20.40 -2.73 2.21
N TYR A 207 19.38 -3.52 2.55
CA TYR A 207 18.36 -3.20 3.55
C TYR A 207 17.60 -4.48 3.97
N ASP A 208 17.04 -4.51 5.17
CA ASP A 208 16.27 -5.66 5.67
C ASP A 208 14.80 -5.62 5.24
N PHE A 209 14.19 -4.43 5.31
CA PHE A 209 12.79 -4.22 4.92
C PHE A 209 12.53 -2.76 4.53
N LYS A 210 11.41 -2.50 3.85
CA LYS A 210 10.89 -1.15 3.67
C LYS A 210 9.93 -0.82 4.82
N TYR A 211 10.16 0.29 5.50
CA TYR A 211 9.20 0.87 6.42
C TYR A 211 8.35 1.90 5.67
N ILE A 212 7.04 1.73 5.72
CA ILE A 212 6.09 2.49 4.91
C ILE A 212 5.14 3.21 5.84
N VAL A 213 4.88 4.48 5.55
CA VAL A 213 3.88 5.30 6.27
C VAL A 213 2.92 5.87 5.25
N GLY A 214 1.62 5.75 5.50
CA GLY A 214 0.56 6.22 4.61
C GLY A 214 -0.33 7.28 5.24
N TRP A 215 -0.89 8.13 4.39
CA TRP A 215 -1.86 9.17 4.71
C TRP A 215 -2.91 9.24 3.61
N ASP A 216 -4.13 9.63 3.96
CA ASP A 216 -5.22 9.77 2.98
C ASP A 216 -4.93 10.90 1.99
N ASP A 217 -4.28 11.97 2.44
CA ASP A 217 -3.87 13.06 1.57
C ASP A 217 -2.64 13.82 2.11
N HIS A 218 -2.20 14.83 1.34
CA HIS A 218 -1.14 15.72 1.78
C HIS A 218 -1.54 16.63 2.95
N THR A 219 -2.83 16.89 3.18
CA THR A 219 -3.32 17.69 4.31
C THR A 219 -3.04 16.96 5.63
N MET A 220 -3.42 15.68 5.69
CA MET A 220 -3.18 14.76 6.79
C MET A 220 -1.68 14.54 6.99
N ARG A 221 -0.91 14.34 5.92
CA ARG A 221 0.55 14.26 6.01
C ARG A 221 1.16 15.53 6.60
N GLY A 222 0.68 16.71 6.18
CA GLY A 222 1.11 18.00 6.71
C GLY A 222 0.77 18.16 8.20
N ALA A 223 -0.42 17.74 8.61
CA ALA A 223 -0.83 17.73 10.02
C ALA A 223 0.06 16.80 10.86
N SER A 224 0.35 15.59 10.38
CA SER A 224 1.26 14.65 11.02
C SER A 224 2.70 15.19 11.08
N TRP A 225 3.17 15.88 10.05
CA TRP A 225 4.47 16.57 10.08
C TRP A 225 4.51 17.68 11.14
N GLN A 226 3.44 18.48 11.26
CA GLN A 226 3.36 19.53 12.28
C GLN A 226 3.41 18.94 13.69
N LYS A 227 2.74 17.81 13.94
CA LYS A 227 2.83 17.07 15.20
C LYS A 227 4.28 16.70 15.51
N MET A 228 5.01 16.17 14.53
CA MET A 228 6.42 15.87 14.72
C MET A 228 7.19 17.14 15.10
N ALA A 229 7.02 18.25 14.35
CA ALA A 229 7.67 19.53 14.63
C ALA A 229 7.34 20.11 16.02
N ASP A 230 6.14 19.85 16.54
CA ASP A 230 5.68 20.28 17.88
C ASP A 230 6.33 19.50 19.03
N GLY A 231 7.14 18.47 18.73
CA GLY A 231 7.94 17.73 19.72
C GLY A 231 7.56 16.26 19.89
N HIS A 232 6.75 15.70 18.98
CA HIS A 232 6.47 14.26 18.97
C HIS A 232 7.60 13.43 18.35
N TRP A 233 8.55 14.08 17.66
CA TRP A 233 9.75 13.41 17.11
C TRP A 233 10.65 12.83 18.19
N GLN A 234 10.72 13.44 19.38
CA GLN A 234 11.52 12.93 20.50
C GLN A 234 11.05 11.53 20.91
N LYS A 235 9.73 11.33 21.04
CA LYS A 235 9.18 10.02 21.39
C LYS A 235 9.45 8.97 20.32
N ASN A 236 9.38 9.35 19.05
CA ASN A 236 9.73 8.48 17.94
C ASN A 236 11.21 8.05 18.00
N ASN A 237 12.12 9.01 18.21
CA ASN A 237 13.55 8.73 18.35
C ASN A 237 13.84 7.84 19.57
N ASP A 238 13.24 8.12 20.72
CA ASP A 238 13.40 7.31 21.94
C ASP A 238 13.01 5.84 21.72
N LEU A 239 12.07 5.57 20.80
CA LEU A 239 11.58 4.23 20.49
C LEU A 239 12.40 3.51 19.40
N PHE A 240 12.89 4.23 18.40
CA PHE A 240 13.41 3.62 17.18
C PHE A 240 14.87 3.93 16.85
N ASP A 241 15.49 4.98 17.41
CA ASP A 241 16.84 5.41 17.02
C ASP A 241 17.90 4.35 17.35
N ASP A 242 17.73 3.55 18.40
CA ASP A 242 18.62 2.43 18.73
C ASP A 242 18.24 1.11 18.03
N LYS A 243 17.15 1.09 17.25
CA LYS A 243 16.60 -0.13 16.64
C LYS A 243 16.72 -0.17 15.12
N LEU A 244 16.50 0.97 14.47
CA LEU A 244 16.47 1.07 13.01
C LEU A 244 17.51 2.04 12.49
N ASP A 245 18.12 1.67 11.38
CA ASP A 245 18.83 2.59 10.48
C ASP A 245 18.04 2.67 9.17
N CYS A 246 17.49 3.83 8.86
CA CYS A 246 16.62 4.02 7.70
C CYS A 246 17.14 5.13 6.80
N ASP A 247 17.04 4.94 5.49
CA ASP A 247 17.34 5.98 4.51
C ASP A 247 16.29 7.10 4.48
N SER A 248 16.64 8.18 3.77
CA SER A 248 15.71 9.27 3.51
C SER A 248 14.48 8.75 2.76
N SER A 249 13.30 8.99 3.33
CA SER A 249 12.05 8.54 2.73
C SER A 249 11.81 9.13 1.34
N ARG A 250 11.30 8.31 0.43
CA ARG A 250 10.74 8.73 -0.85
C ARG A 250 9.23 8.85 -0.70
N ILE A 251 8.64 9.94 -1.17
CA ILE A 251 7.18 10.18 -1.11
C ILE A 251 6.57 9.98 -2.49
N TYR A 252 5.42 9.32 -2.52
CA TYR A 252 4.63 9.10 -3.72
C TYR A 252 3.18 9.51 -3.49
N ASP A 253 2.58 10.06 -4.54
CA ASP A 253 1.13 10.21 -4.66
C ASP A 253 0.58 8.97 -5.34
N ALA A 254 -0.45 8.38 -4.77
CA ALA A 254 -1.01 7.12 -5.25
C ALA A 254 -2.47 7.28 -5.65
N TRP A 255 -2.89 6.47 -6.62
CA TRP A 255 -4.26 6.35 -7.08
C TRP A 255 -4.67 4.89 -7.08
N VAL A 256 -5.78 4.60 -6.41
CA VAL A 256 -6.38 3.27 -6.43
C VAL A 256 -6.91 2.98 -7.83
N VAL A 257 -6.57 1.79 -8.33
CA VAL A 257 -7.07 1.25 -9.59
C VAL A 257 -8.12 0.18 -9.30
N ARG A 258 -7.87 -0.70 -8.32
CA ARG A 258 -8.79 -1.75 -7.88
C ARG A 258 -8.75 -1.90 -6.36
N ASN A 259 -9.92 -2.00 -5.75
CA ASN A 259 -10.05 -2.43 -4.36
C ASN A 259 -10.27 -3.95 -4.30
N MET A 260 -9.76 -4.58 -3.25
CA MET A 260 -10.24 -5.90 -2.85
C MET A 260 -11.66 -5.77 -2.29
N ASP A 261 -12.52 -6.75 -2.55
CA ASP A 261 -13.74 -6.89 -1.77
C ASP A 261 -13.34 -7.40 -0.37
N GLY A 262 -13.91 -6.80 0.67
CA GLY A 262 -13.74 -7.32 2.02
C GLY A 262 -14.34 -8.72 2.15
N ASP A 263 -13.78 -9.56 3.02
CA ASP A 263 -14.35 -10.86 3.37
C ASP A 263 -15.83 -10.70 3.80
N GLU A 264 -16.76 -11.38 3.11
CA GLU A 264 -18.19 -11.47 3.47
C GLU A 264 -18.44 -12.14 4.83
#